data_AF-A0A651ED42-F1
#
_entry.id   AF-A0A651ED42-F1
#
_cell.length_a   1.000
_cell.length_b   1.000
_cell.length_c   1.000
_cell.angle_alpha   90.00
_cell.angle_beta   90.00
_cell.angle_gamma   90.00
#
_symmetry.space_group_name_H-M   'P 1'
#
loop_
_entity.id
_entity.type
_entity.pdbx_description
1 polymer ?
#
loop_
_entity_poly.entity_id
_entity_poly.type
_entity_poly.pdbx_seq_one_letter_code
_entity_poly.pdbx_strand_id
1 'polypeptide(L)' 'MISIPRAVAEQYGIEPGWKLDWTPGEEPDTLVVRLVPGRGAQARRLRGAGRALSGAADAVADLVAERERDVR' A
#
# COMPACT_ATOMS: atom_id res chain seq x y z
N MET A 1 18.58 6.64 19.11
CA MET A 1 18.15 5.45 18.36
C MET A 1 17.08 4.75 19.18
N ILE A 2 15.87 4.60 18.66
CA ILE A 2 14.78 3.92 19.38
C ILE A 2 14.67 2.51 18.81
N SER A 3 14.68 1.50 19.68
CA SER A 3 14.55 0.10 19.28
C SER A 3 13.12 -0.36 19.54
N ILE A 4 12.50 -1.01 18.54
CA ILE A 4 11.18 -1.62 18.71
C ILE A 4 11.38 -3.07 19.14
N PRO A 5 10.75 -3.53 20.24
CA PRO A 5 10.80 -4.93 20.62
C PRO A 5 10.30 -5.83 19.50
N ARG A 6 10.98 -6.97 19.29
CA ARG A 6 10.65 -7.92 18.21
C ARG A 6 9.19 -8.35 18.22
N ALA A 7 8.63 -8.66 19.40
CA ALA A 7 7.24 -9.07 19.54
C ALA A 7 6.25 -8.00 19.03
N VAL A 8 6.54 -6.72 19.28
CA VAL A 8 5.72 -5.59 18.78
C VAL A 8 5.86 -5.49 17.27
N ALA A 9 7.07 -5.58 16.74
CA ALA A 9 7.30 -5.53 15.30
C ALA A 9 6.56 -6.67 14.56
N GLU A 10 6.60 -7.90 15.09
CA GLU A 10 5.89 -9.05 14.51
C GLU A 10 4.37 -8.88 14.60
N GLN A 11 3.84 -8.43 15.74
CA GLN A 11 2.41 -8.19 15.94
C GLN A 11 1.82 -7.21 14.92
N TYR A 12 2.57 -6.16 14.58
CA TYR A 12 2.10 -5.12 13.64
C TYR A 12 2.70 -5.24 12.23
N GLY A 13 3.46 -6.31 11.95
CA GLY A 13 4.08 -6.55 10.65
C GLY A 13 5.07 -5.46 10.21
N ILE A 14 5.80 -4.86 11.15
CA ILE A 14 6.78 -3.80 10.90
C ILE A 14 8.04 -4.41 10.29
N GLU A 15 8.38 -4.02 9.07
CA GLU A 15 9.63 -4.44 8.41
C GLU A 15 10.71 -3.33 8.53
N PRO A 16 12.01 -3.69 8.53
CA PRO A 16 13.08 -2.71 8.44
C PRO A 16 12.89 -1.74 7.26
N GLY A 17 13.15 -0.45 7.50
CA GLY A 17 13.00 0.60 6.49
C GLY A 17 11.59 1.20 6.39
N TRP A 18 10.63 0.73 7.19
CA TRP A 18 9.37 1.45 7.41
C TRP A 18 9.63 2.76 8.17
N LYS A 19 8.80 3.76 7.90
CA LYS A 19 8.82 5.03 8.63
C LYS A 19 7.78 4.99 9.75
N LEU A 20 8.03 5.75 10.79
CA LEU A 20 7.16 5.89 11.95
C LEU A 20 6.84 7.37 12.09
N ASP A 21 5.56 7.68 12.12
CA ASP A 21 5.05 9.02 12.36
C ASP A 21 4.52 9.08 13.79
N TRP A 22 4.93 10.10 14.54
CA TRP A 22 4.76 10.18 15.99
C TRP A 22 3.92 11.38 16.34
N THR A 23 2.93 11.18 17.18
CA THR A 23 2.14 12.27 17.76
C THR A 23 2.06 12.08 19.28
N PRO A 24 1.98 13.19 20.05
CA PRO A 24 1.68 13.09 21.48
C PRO A 24 0.39 12.29 21.70
N GLY A 25 0.39 11.41 22.69
CA GLY A 25 -0.83 10.75 23.16
C GLY A 25 -1.59 11.61 24.16
N GLU A 26 -2.77 11.15 24.56
CA GLU A 26 -3.65 11.86 25.49
C GLU A 26 -3.15 11.83 26.95
N GLU A 27 -2.37 10.81 27.30
CA GLU A 27 -1.81 10.62 28.65
C GLU A 27 -0.35 11.12 28.72
N PRO A 28 0.13 11.54 29.91
CA PRO A 28 1.54 11.87 30.12
C PRO A 28 2.45 10.73 29.67
N ASP A 29 3.56 11.08 29.03
CA ASP A 29 4.59 10.14 28.56
C ASP A 29 4.10 9.10 27.52
N THR A 30 2.95 9.32 26.90
CA THR A 30 2.44 8.47 25.82
C THR A 30 2.68 9.07 24.44
N LEU A 31 3.01 8.20 23.48
CA LEU A 31 3.14 8.54 22.07
C LEU A 31 2.24 7.62 21.25
N VAL A 32 1.49 8.21 20.33
CA VAL A 32 0.77 7.48 19.30
C VAL A 32 1.67 7.36 18.08
N VAL A 33 1.80 6.14 17.56
CA VAL A 33 2.69 5.84 16.44
C VAL A 33 1.89 5.35 15.26
N ARG A 34 1.94 6.09 14.16
CA ARG A 34 1.38 5.66 12.88
C ARG A 34 2.48 5.03 12.04
N LEU A 35 2.27 3.77 11.67
CA LEU A 35 3.17 3.02 10.82
C LEU A 35 3.01 3.47 9.36
N VAL A 36 4.12 3.85 8.72
CA VAL A 36 4.17 4.24 7.31
C VAL A 36 4.97 3.18 6.55
N PRO A 37 4.29 2.25 5.84
CA PRO A 37 4.96 1.16 5.14
C PRO A 37 5.94 1.66 4.09
N GLY A 38 7.03 0.93 3.90
CA GLY A 38 7.98 1.19 2.82
C GLY A 38 7.34 1.05 1.43
N ARG A 39 8.02 1.58 0.40
CA ARG A 39 7.53 1.57 -0.99
C ARG A 39 7.14 0.18 -1.49
N GLY A 40 7.92 -0.86 -1.17
CA GLY A 40 7.62 -2.23 -1.57
C GLY A 40 6.32 -2.76 -0.93
N ALA A 41 6.11 -2.49 0.36
CA ALA A 41 4.88 -2.86 1.06
C ALA A 41 3.66 -2.09 0.52
N GLN A 42 3.81 -0.79 0.21
CA GLN A 42 2.76 0.00 -0.45
C GLN A 42 2.43 -0.54 -1.84
N ALA A 43 3.44 -0.84 -2.67
CA ALA A 43 3.23 -1.39 -4.01
C ALA A 43 2.47 -2.74 -3.97
N ARG A 44 2.78 -3.60 -2.99
CA ARG A 44 2.04 -4.86 -2.76
C ARG A 44 0.58 -4.61 -2.40
N ARG A 45 0.29 -3.63 -1.54
CA ARG A 45 -1.09 -3.26 -1.14
C ARG A 45 -1.90 -2.64 -2.29
N LEU A 46 -1.25 -1.86 -3.15
CA LEU A 46 -1.89 -1.18 -4.27
C LEU A 46 -2.05 -2.08 -5.51
N ARG A 47 -1.36 -3.22 -5.56
CA ARG A 47 -1.44 -4.13 -6.70
C ARG A 47 -2.87 -4.66 -6.85
N GLY A 48 -3.50 -4.37 -7.98
CA GLY A 48 -4.87 -4.80 -8.29
C GLY A 48 -5.97 -3.92 -7.69
N ALA A 49 -5.67 -2.99 -6.79
CA ALA A 49 -6.66 -2.07 -6.22
C ALA A 49 -7.30 -1.17 -7.30
N GLY A 50 -6.53 -0.82 -8.34
CA GLY A 50 -7.03 -0.06 -9.48
C GLY A 50 -8.09 -0.78 -10.31
N ARG A 51 -8.21 -2.12 -10.22
CA ARG A 51 -9.23 -2.89 -10.96
C ARG A 51 -10.65 -2.61 -10.47
N ALA A 52 -10.83 -2.27 -9.20
CA ALA A 52 -12.13 -1.86 -8.68
C ALA A 52 -12.51 -0.43 -9.11
N LEU A 53 -11.52 0.36 -9.57
CA LEU A 53 -11.68 1.75 -9.98
C LEU A 53 -11.75 1.90 -11.51
N SER A 54 -11.32 0.90 -12.28
CA SER A 54 -11.61 0.85 -13.71
C SER A 54 -13.11 0.64 -13.89
N GLY A 55 -13.79 1.60 -14.52
CA GLY A 55 -15.19 1.44 -14.94
C GLY A 55 -15.36 0.24 -15.89
N ALA A 56 -16.58 0.02 -16.37
CA ALA A 56 -16.92 -1.12 -17.25
C ALA A 56 -16.19 -1.15 -18.61
N ALA A 57 -15.32 -0.19 -18.90
CA ALA A 57 -14.49 -0.18 -20.10
C ALA A 57 -13.36 -1.20 -19.97
N ASP A 58 -13.49 -2.31 -20.70
CA ASP A 58 -12.45 -3.32 -20.83
C ASP A 58 -11.49 -2.89 -21.94
N ALA A 59 -10.42 -2.20 -21.56
CA ALA A 59 -9.39 -1.73 -22.48
C ALA A 59 -8.74 -2.88 -23.30
N VAL A 60 -8.80 -4.13 -22.81
CA VAL A 60 -8.32 -5.28 -23.58
C VAL A 60 -9.32 -5.64 -24.66
N ALA A 61 -10.61 -5.66 -24.33
CA ALA A 61 -11.67 -5.89 -25.33
C ALA A 61 -11.67 -4.81 -26.41
N ASP A 62 -11.49 -3.54 -26.02
CA ASP A 62 -11.40 -2.41 -26.96
C ASP A 62 -10.19 -2.54 -27.88
N LEU A 63 -9.03 -2.92 -27.33
CA LEU A 63 -7.80 -3.15 -28.11
C LEU A 63 -7.94 -4.32 -29.08
N VAL A 64 -8.59 -5.42 -28.67
CA VAL A 64 -8.86 -6.56 -29.55
C VAL A 64 -9.76 -6.12 -30.71
N ALA A 65 -10.84 -5.40 -30.43
CA ALA A 65 -11.76 -4.89 -31.44
C ALA A 65 -11.11 -3.88 -32.39
N GLU A 66 -10.14 -3.09 -31.91
CA GLU A 66 -9.31 -2.22 -32.76
C GLU A 66 -8.43 -3.05 -33.71
N ARG A 67 -7.73 -4.06 -33.19
CA ARG A 67 -6.85 -4.92 -34.01
C ARG A 67 -7.60 -5.73 -35.05
N GLU A 68 -8.82 -6.18 -34.77
CA GLU A 68 -9.66 -6.87 -35.74
C GLU A 68 -10.10 -5.94 -36.89
N ARG A 69 -10.26 -4.65 -36.63
CA ARG A 69 -10.61 -3.64 -37.65
C ARG A 69 -9.44 -3.29 -38.57
N ASP A 70 -8.21 -3.30 -38.04
CA ASP A 70 -7.00 -2.97 -38.79
C ASP A 70 -6.51 -4.08 -39.74
N VAL A 71 -7.00 -5.32 -39.60
CA VAL A 71 -6.57 -6.49 -40.39
C VAL A 71 -7.39 -6.69 -41.68
N ARG A 72 -8.27 -5.74 -42.05
CA ARG A 72 -9.04 -5.74 -43.31
C ARG A 72 -8.48 -4.75 -44.32
#